data_AF-A0A352MWW5-F1
#
_entry.id   AF-A0A352MWW5-F1
#
_cell.length_a   1.000
_cell.length_b   1.000
_cell.length_c   1.000
_cell.angle_alpha   90.00
_cell.angle_beta   90.00
_cell.angle_gamma   90.00
#
_symmetry.space_group_name_H-M   'P 1'
#
loop_
_entity.id
_entity.type
_entity.pdbx_description
1 polymer ?
#
loop_
_entity_poly.entity_id
_entity_poly.type
_entity_poly.pdbx_seq_one_letter_code
_entity_poly.pdbx_strand_id
1 'polypeptide(L)'
;MAEVQAGLKVPNTAIYYENDLACVVRDRAGYLEKIYVKVLKQNDRYSIVSNYSSKELEELGYDSDFISNKKSISLYDEIVLKMTEDKIKSIK
;
A
#
# COMPACT_ATOMS: atom_id res chain seq x y z
N MET A 1 -26.06 4.02 2.33
CA MET A 1 -25.06 4.96 1.78
C MET A 1 -23.86 4.12 1.39
N ALA A 2 -23.58 3.96 0.09
CA ALA A 2 -22.40 3.23 -0.34
C ALA A 2 -21.19 4.16 -0.20
N GLU A 3 -20.22 3.76 0.62
CA GLU A 3 -18.96 4.48 0.76
C GLU A 3 -18.23 4.39 -0.59
N VAL A 4 -18.11 5.53 -1.30
CA VAL A 4 -17.37 5.56 -2.56
C VAL A 4 -15.90 5.46 -2.19
N GLN A 5 -15.34 4.25 -2.19
CA GLN A 5 -13.90 4.06 -2.00
C GLN A 5 -13.18 4.67 -3.20
N ALA A 6 -12.64 5.87 -3.01
CA ALA A 6 -11.77 6.50 -3.98
C ALA A 6 -10.52 5.63 -4.13
N GLY A 7 -10.37 5.03 -5.32
CA GLY A 7 -9.19 4.26 -5.68
C GLY A 7 -8.10 5.17 -6.25
N LEU A 8 -6.86 4.95 -5.86
CA LEU A 8 -5.68 5.60 -6.42
C LEU A 8 -5.10 4.76 -7.55
N LYS A 9 -4.75 5.42 -8.66
CA LYS A 9 -4.09 4.77 -9.79
C LYS A 9 -2.60 4.68 -9.53
N VAL A 10 -2.07 3.46 -9.47
CA VAL A 10 -0.66 3.18 -9.19
C VAL A 10 -0.08 2.31 -10.31
N PRO A 11 1.13 2.61 -10.83
CA PRO A 11 1.80 1.73 -11.79
C PRO A 11 2.03 0.34 -11.18
N ASN A 12 1.85 -0.74 -11.97
CA ASN A 12 2.06 -2.10 -11.47
C ASN A 12 3.48 -2.32 -10.95
N THR A 13 4.47 -1.63 -11.53
CA THR A 13 5.89 -1.68 -11.12
C THR A 13 6.18 -1.04 -9.75
N ALA A 14 5.20 -0.41 -9.12
CA ALA A 14 5.31 0.17 -7.79
C ALA A 14 4.66 -0.69 -6.70
N ILE A 15 3.97 -1.76 -7.09
CA ILE A 15 3.27 -2.67 -6.20
C ILE A 15 4.17 -3.87 -5.94
N TYR A 16 4.34 -4.18 -4.67
CA TYR A 16 5.09 -5.33 -4.17
C TYR A 16 4.16 -6.18 -3.33
N TYR A 17 4.49 -7.45 -3.17
CA TYR A 17 3.70 -8.35 -2.34
C TYR A 17 4.55 -8.85 -1.18
N GLU A 18 4.04 -8.70 0.03
CA GLU A 18 4.66 -9.19 1.26
C GLU A 18 3.62 -10.04 2.00
N ASN A 19 3.89 -11.34 2.16
CA ASN A 19 2.95 -12.30 2.75
C ASN A 19 1.55 -12.24 2.09
N ASP A 20 1.51 -12.21 0.75
CA ASP A 20 0.29 -12.10 -0.07
C ASP A 20 -0.43 -10.73 -0.03
N LEU A 21 -0.03 -9.82 0.87
CA LEU A 21 -0.53 -8.45 0.87
C LEU A 21 0.21 -7.56 -0.12
N ALA A 22 -0.55 -6.84 -0.94
CA ALA A 22 0.00 -5.79 -1.77
C ALA A 22 0.45 -4.60 -0.90
N CYS A 23 1.63 -4.06 -1.21
CA CYS A 23 2.20 -2.88 -0.59
C CYS A 23 2.86 -1.97 -1.63
N VAL A 24 2.98 -0.71 -1.28
CA VAL A 24 3.70 0.32 -2.03
C VAL A 24 4.70 1.00 -1.11
N VAL A 25 5.76 1.55 -1.69
CA VAL A 25 6.75 2.33 -0.93
C VAL A 25 6.55 3.79 -1.25
N ARG A 26 6.30 4.59 -0.22
CA ARG A 26 6.28 6.05 -0.29
C ARG A 26 7.66 6.60 0.04
N ASP A 27 8.10 7.61 -0.70
CA ASP A 27 9.18 8.49 -0.25
C ASP A 27 8.57 9.73 0.40
N ARG A 28 9.00 10.03 1.62
CA ARG A 28 8.65 11.27 2.33
C ARG A 28 9.94 11.94 2.77
N ALA A 29 10.37 12.93 1.99
CA ALA A 29 11.60 13.69 2.27
C ALA A 29 12.84 12.79 2.44
N GLY A 30 12.96 11.74 1.62
CA GLY A 30 14.05 10.76 1.65
C GLY A 30 13.86 9.62 2.65
N TYR A 31 12.78 9.62 3.43
CA TYR A 31 12.40 8.49 4.28
C TYR A 31 11.45 7.58 3.52
N LEU A 32 11.87 6.34 3.30
CA LEU A 32 11.05 5.33 2.66
C LEU A 32 10.10 4.70 3.67
N GLU A 33 8.82 4.63 3.31
CA GLU A 33 7.77 4.08 4.15
C GLU A 33 6.98 3.02 3.39
N LYS A 34 6.83 1.84 3.99
CA LYS A 34 5.98 0.77 3.44
C LYS A 34 4.51 1.05 3.80
N ILE A 35 3.63 0.91 2.80
CA ILE A 35 2.19 1.13 2.94
C ILE A 35 1.46 -0.06 2.34
N TYR A 36 0.66 -0.75 3.15
CA TYR A 36 -0.19 -1.85 2.68
C TYR A 36 -1.45 -1.29 2.02
N VAL A 37 -1.77 -1.84 0.86
CA VAL A 37 -2.88 -1.38 0.03
C VAL A 37 -3.66 -2.57 -0.52
N LYS A 38 -4.97 -2.42 -0.66
CA LYS A 38 -5.80 -3.40 -1.36
C LYS A 38 -5.81 -3.09 -2.85
N VAL A 39 -5.60 -4.09 -3.68
CA VAL A 39 -5.75 -3.97 -5.14
C VAL A 39 -7.22 -4.20 -5.48
N LEU A 40 -7.91 -3.15 -5.91
CA LEU A 40 -9.33 -3.20 -6.30
C LEU A 40 -9.51 -3.66 -7.75
N LYS A 41 -8.60 -3.25 -8.63
CA LYS A 41 -8.61 -3.60 -10.04
C LYS A 41 -7.20 -3.54 -10.60
N GLN A 42 -6.86 -4.43 -11.52
CA GLN A 42 -5.56 -4.45 -12.20
C GLN A 42 -5.75 -4.65 -13.70
N ASN A 43 -4.90 -4.01 -14.49
CA ASN A 43 -4.71 -4.27 -15.92
C ASN A 43 -3.21 -4.34 -16.23
N ASP A 44 -2.82 -4.48 -17.49
CA ASP A 44 -1.40 -4.60 -17.89
C ASP A 44 -0.52 -3.38 -17.54
N ARG A 45 -1.10 -2.19 -17.41
CA ARG A 45 -0.35 -0.92 -17.23
C ARG A 45 -0.36 -0.43 -15.79
N TYR A 46 -1.49 -0.53 -15.11
CA TYR A 46 -1.69 0.03 -13.78
C TYR A 46 -2.72 -0.77 -12.97
N SER A 47 -2.69 -0.52 -11.67
CA SER A 47 -3.66 -1.01 -10.71
C SER A 47 -4.37 0.15 -10.05
N ILE A 48 -5.63 -0.07 -9.71
CA ILE A 48 -6.41 0.78 -8.83
C ILE A 48 -6.31 0.19 -7.43
N VAL A 49 -5.74 0.95 -6.50
CA VAL A 49 -5.51 0.53 -5.12
C VAL A 49 -6.29 1.41 -4.15
N SER A 50 -6.56 0.90 -2.95
CA SER A 50 -7.15 1.68 -1.87
C SER A 50 -6.51 1.32 -0.54
N ASN A 51 -6.79 2.11 0.50
CA ASN A 51 -6.28 1.82 1.84
C ASN A 51 -7.11 0.75 2.51
N TYR A 52 -6.47 -0.06 3.34
CA TYR A 52 -7.18 -0.91 4.28
C TYR A 52 -7.82 -0.07 5.39
N SER A 53 -9.07 -0.39 5.69
CA SER A 53 -9.73 -0.03 6.94
C SER A 53 -9.10 -0.79 8.10
N SER A 54 -9.12 -0.21 9.30
CA SER A 54 -8.71 -0.91 10.52
C SER A 54 -9.47 -2.23 10.68
N LYS A 55 -10.79 -2.21 10.45
CA LYS A 55 -11.64 -3.39 10.56
C LYS A 55 -11.25 -4.50 9.58
N GLU A 56 -10.89 -4.14 8.33
CA GLU A 56 -10.45 -5.11 7.32
C GLU A 56 -9.16 -5.81 7.76
N LEU A 57 -8.22 -5.07 8.38
CA LEU A 57 -6.98 -5.65 8.89
C LEU A 57 -7.22 -6.53 10.13
N GLU A 58 -8.14 -6.14 11.01
CA GLU A 58 -8.56 -6.97 12.15
C GLU A 58 -9.16 -8.30 11.66
N GLU A 59 -10.05 -8.25 10.65
CA GLU A 59 -10.67 -9.44 10.04
C GLU A 59 -9.65 -10.35 9.33
N LEU A 60 -8.55 -9.78 8.82
CA LEU A 60 -7.42 -10.52 8.25
C LEU A 60 -6.46 -11.08 9.31
N GLY A 61 -6.68 -10.78 10.60
CA GLY A 61 -5.88 -11.30 11.72
C GLY A 61 -4.61 -10.50 12.02
N TYR A 62 -4.52 -9.24 11.59
CA TYR A 62 -3.40 -8.36 11.96
C TYR A 62 -3.56 -7.80 13.38
N ASP A 63 -2.44 -7.62 14.07
CA ASP A 63 -2.41 -7.14 15.45
C ASP A 63 -2.82 -5.66 15.57
N SER A 64 -3.39 -5.30 16.72
CA SER A 64 -3.80 -3.93 17.03
C SER A 64 -2.67 -2.91 16.89
N ASP A 65 -1.43 -3.28 17.22
CA ASP A 65 -0.27 -2.39 17.11
C ASP A 65 0.04 -2.05 15.64
N PHE A 66 -0.02 -3.06 14.76
CA PHE A 66 0.12 -2.87 13.32
C PHE A 66 -0.97 -1.96 12.76
N ILE A 67 -2.20 -2.16 13.22
CA ILE A 67 -3.37 -1.39 12.77
C ILE A 67 -3.31 0.06 13.25
N SER A 68 -2.82 0.29 14.46
CA SER A 68 -2.61 1.63 15.02
C SER A 68 -1.50 2.39 14.28
N ASN A 69 -0.40 1.70 13.95
CA ASN A 69 0.73 2.25 13.20
C ASN A 69 0.53 2.23 11.67
N LYS A 70 -0.64 1.82 11.18
CA LYS A 70 -0.88 1.67 9.74
C LYS A 70 -0.73 3.01 9.03
N LYS A 71 -0.01 2.98 7.92
CA LYS A 71 0.15 4.14 7.05
C LYS A 71 -0.90 4.10 5.94
N SER A 72 -1.29 5.28 5.47
CA SER A 72 -2.18 5.44 4.31
C SER A 72 -1.46 6.21 3.21
N ILE A 73 -1.80 5.87 1.98
CA ILE A 73 -1.41 6.58 0.76
C ILE A 73 -2.48 7.60 0.37
N SER A 74 -2.05 8.76 -0.11
CA SER A 74 -2.89 9.86 -0.60
C SER A 74 -2.50 10.23 -2.03
N LEU A 75 -3.36 11.02 -2.72
CA LEU A 75 -3.18 11.37 -4.14
C LEU A 75 -1.83 12.05 -4.46
N TYR A 76 -1.29 12.81 -3.51
CA TYR A 76 -0.07 13.59 -3.67
C TYR A 76 1.16 12.97 -3.02
N ASP A 77 1.07 11.73 -2.53
CA ASP A 77 2.24 11.02 -2.01
C ASP A 77 3.17 10.59 -3.16
N GLU A 78 4.47 10.75 -2.96
CA GLU A 78 5.49 10.29 -3.91
C GLU A 78 5.75 8.80 -3.69
N ILE A 79 5.59 7.99 -4.73
CA ILE A 79 5.80 6.54 -4.67
C ILE A 79 7.06 6.13 -5.42
N VAL A 80 7.78 5.16 -4.87
CA VAL A 80 8.99 4.62 -5.47
C VAL A 80 8.63 3.54 -6.48
N LEU A 81 9.07 3.75 -7.73
CA LEU A 81 8.90 2.78 -8.82
C LEU A 81 10.10 1.83 -8.89
N LYS A 82 9.85 0.55 -9.25
CA LYS A 82 10.90 -0.43 -9.57
C LYS A 82 11.97 -0.59 -8.47
N MET A 83 11.53 -0.67 -7.23
CA MET A 83 12.39 -0.94 -6.09
C MET A 83 12.73 -2.43 -6.01
N THR A 84 13.99 -2.75 -5.71
CA THR A 84 14.45 -4.13 -5.57
C THR A 84 14.00 -4.71 -4.22
N GLU A 85 13.67 -5.99 -4.17
CA GLU A 85 13.23 -6.71 -2.96
C GLU A 85 14.19 -6.51 -1.77
N ASP A 86 15.49 -6.51 -2.03
CA ASP A 86 16.55 -6.28 -1.04
C ASP A 86 16.41 -4.93 -0.31
N LYS A 87 16.12 -3.87 -1.08
CA LYS A 87 15.89 -2.54 -0.51
C LYS A 87 14.58 -2.47 0.25
N ILE A 88 13.54 -3.17 -0.19
CA ILE A 88 12.21 -3.17 0.45
C ILE A 88 12.29 -3.85 1.82
N LYS A 89 13.02 -4.97 1.93
CA LYS A 89 13.27 -5.67 3.19
C LYS A 89 14.10 -4.85 4.18
N SER A 90 14.87 -3.89 3.67
CA SER A 90 15.69 -2.99 4.47
C SER A 90 14.90 -1.78 5.02
N ILE A 91 13.68 -1.53 4.54
CA ILE A 91 12.78 -0.53 5.11
C ILE A 91 12.23 -1.08 6.43
N LYS A 92 12.51 -0.38 7.53
CA LYS A 92 11.99 -0.68 8.87
C LYS A 92 10.61 -0.08 9.10
#